data_AF-A0A3R7N5C0-F1
#
_entry.id   AF-A0A3R7N5C0-F1
#
_cell.length_a   1.000
_cell.length_b   1.000
_cell.length_c   1.000
_cell.angle_alpha   90.00
_cell.angle_beta   90.00
_cell.angle_gamma   90.00
#
_symmetry.space_group_name_H-M   'P 1'
#
loop_
_entity.id
_entity.type
_entity.pdbx_description
1 polymer ?
#
loop_
_entity_poly.entity_id
_entity_poly.type
_entity_poly.pdbx_seq_one_letter_code
_entity_poly.pdbx_strand_id
1 'polypeptide(L)'
;MRGVAGHRRGRDDGGGAAPQEGRAARVRPRTEHDADADADAAAGPLSHPFKAEFNDHFETSMEALRDIAVVVEQLRLLLRPSAPENFVVYDPYYCAGTVVRHWNALGVQRVIHENRDFYKDVAEGKVPLDYDMLVTNPPFSGDHIERLFGYLVATKKPFAFLVPDYTAAKDWYRAAVRRHFTLAPSSGKGDINAPRHARPKAPAAALQPPPFLRLDPPASTDKILDATSTNKEEETDTCGGGEAVPIGTEPFYLIPRCRYDFRHPKGAGNDHSHFRSMWFVWAGRRTTEVLRGAKVEFARRQREALTQRQAMPDVVHGLDALAEGHYVQSGLRPNPQRRARQRHGRG
;
A
#
# COMPACT_ATOMS: atom_id res chain seq x y z
N MET A 1 63.00 40.92 -64.31
CA MET A 1 63.56 42.23 -63.93
C MET A 1 62.49 42.99 -63.16
N ARG A 2 62.82 43.46 -61.94
CA ARG A 2 62.26 44.61 -61.17
C ARG A 2 60.73 44.66 -61.01
N GLY A 3 60.16 44.61 -59.79
CA GLY A 3 60.15 45.70 -58.79
C GLY A 3 59.23 46.85 -59.28
N VAL A 4 58.30 47.47 -58.54
CA VAL A 4 58.29 47.88 -57.12
C VAL A 4 56.87 48.33 -56.74
N ALA A 5 56.60 48.34 -55.43
CA ALA A 5 55.46 48.83 -54.66
C ALA A 5 54.92 50.25 -54.96
N GLY A 6 53.69 50.49 -54.48
CA GLY A 6 53.12 51.81 -54.19
C GLY A 6 52.08 51.76 -53.06
N HIS A 7 52.42 52.34 -51.91
CA HIS A 7 51.64 52.46 -50.66
C HIS A 7 50.37 53.32 -50.74
N ARG A 8 49.38 53.01 -49.87
CA ARG A 8 48.66 54.02 -49.05
C ARG A 8 48.31 53.48 -47.64
N ARG A 9 48.23 54.44 -46.71
CA ARG A 9 48.36 54.40 -45.25
C ARG A 9 47.04 54.16 -44.50
N GLY A 10 47.16 53.72 -43.24
CA GLY A 10 46.15 53.87 -42.17
C GLY A 10 46.34 52.77 -41.10
N ARG A 11 47.21 52.92 -40.08
CA ARG A 11 47.13 53.70 -38.83
C ARG A 11 46.64 52.86 -37.63
N ASP A 12 47.61 52.59 -36.75
CA ASP A 12 47.67 52.51 -35.29
C ASP A 12 46.74 51.56 -34.49
N ASP A 13 47.39 50.52 -33.95
CA ASP A 13 47.63 50.24 -32.51
C ASP A 13 46.50 50.34 -31.47
N GLY A 14 46.28 49.23 -30.78
CA GLY A 14 45.48 49.14 -29.57
C GLY A 14 45.59 47.77 -28.90
N GLY A 15 46.79 47.41 -28.43
CA GLY A 15 47.02 46.26 -27.57
C GLY A 15 46.40 46.45 -26.19
N GLY A 16 45.65 45.46 -25.73
CA GLY A 16 45.05 45.41 -24.40
C GLY A 16 44.57 44.00 -24.10
N ALA A 17 45.47 43.15 -23.63
CA ALA A 17 45.16 41.83 -23.09
C ALA A 17 44.38 41.99 -21.78
N ALA A 18 43.14 41.51 -21.76
CA ALA A 18 42.35 41.32 -20.54
C ALA A 18 42.24 39.81 -20.22
N PRO A 19 42.22 39.41 -18.94
CA PRO A 19 42.30 38.00 -18.55
C PRO A 19 40.98 37.28 -18.85
N GLN A 20 41.08 36.05 -19.35
CA GLN A 20 39.94 35.13 -19.42
C GLN A 20 39.45 34.81 -18.01
N GLU A 21 38.36 35.45 -17.59
CA GLU A 21 37.59 35.05 -16.43
C GLU A 21 37.05 33.63 -16.65
N GLY A 22 37.35 32.76 -15.67
CA GLY A 22 36.92 31.37 -15.67
C GLY A 22 35.41 31.27 -15.76
N ARG A 23 34.93 30.58 -16.81
CA ARG A 23 33.58 30.03 -16.86
C ARG A 23 33.45 28.98 -15.76
N ALA A 24 33.03 29.41 -14.57
CA ALA A 24 32.46 28.54 -13.58
C ALA A 24 31.25 27.84 -14.21
N ALA A 25 31.37 26.54 -14.48
CA ALA A 25 30.25 25.70 -14.84
C ALA A 25 29.19 25.86 -13.75
N ARG A 26 28.02 26.39 -14.12
CA ARG A 26 26.83 26.35 -13.27
C ARG A 26 26.50 24.87 -13.03
N VAL A 27 26.99 24.35 -11.91
CA VAL A 27 26.55 23.07 -11.35
C VAL A 27 25.04 23.21 -11.12
N ARG A 28 24.26 22.52 -11.95
CA ARG A 28 22.83 22.37 -11.71
C ARG A 28 22.67 21.65 -10.36
N PRO A 29 21.76 22.06 -9.49
CA PRO A 29 21.48 21.29 -8.28
C PRO A 29 21.01 19.90 -8.71
N ARG A 30 21.77 18.87 -8.29
CA ARG A 30 21.38 17.46 -8.44
C ARG A 30 20.00 17.29 -7.82
N THR A 31 19.06 16.80 -8.61
CA THR A 31 17.76 16.39 -8.07
C THR A 31 17.92 15.02 -7.43
N GLU A 32 17.03 14.65 -6.49
CA GLU A 32 16.99 13.29 -5.92
C GLU A 32 16.94 12.20 -7.01
N HIS A 33 16.50 12.57 -8.22
CA HIS A 33 16.47 11.73 -9.43
C HIS A 33 17.86 11.30 -9.93
N ASP A 34 18.90 12.12 -9.75
CA ASP A 34 20.25 11.84 -10.23
C ASP A 34 21.01 10.93 -9.24
N ALA A 35 20.63 10.95 -7.96
CA ALA A 35 21.30 10.18 -6.91
C ALA A 35 20.96 8.68 -6.95
N ASP A 36 19.78 8.31 -7.44
CA ASP A 36 19.39 6.91 -7.62
C ASP A 36 20.09 6.25 -8.83
N ALA A 37 20.30 7.02 -9.91
CA ALA A 37 20.94 6.52 -11.13
C ALA A 37 22.45 6.25 -10.93
N ASP A 38 23.14 7.11 -10.17
CA ASP A 38 24.57 6.94 -9.86
C ASP A 38 24.84 5.75 -8.91
N ALA A 39 23.85 5.35 -8.08
CA ALA A 39 23.99 4.21 -7.18
C ALA A 39 23.76 2.84 -7.86
N ASP A 40 22.96 2.82 -8.93
CA ASP A 40 22.63 1.58 -9.68
C ASP A 40 23.80 1.11 -10.56
N ALA A 41 24.68 2.03 -10.96
CA ALA A 41 25.86 1.73 -11.79
C ALA A 41 26.98 0.96 -11.07
N ALA A 42 26.92 0.84 -9.74
CA ALA A 42 27.95 0.16 -8.93
C ALA A 42 27.59 -1.28 -8.53
N ALA A 43 26.38 -1.75 -8.84
CA ALA A 43 25.96 -3.12 -8.53
C ALA A 43 26.39 -4.07 -9.66
N GLY A 44 27.06 -5.17 -9.30
CA GLY A 44 27.34 -6.26 -10.25
C GLY A 44 26.05 -6.86 -10.85
N PRO A 45 26.17 -7.85 -11.76
CA PRO A 45 24.99 -8.46 -12.37
C PRO A 45 24.02 -9.00 -11.31
N LEU A 46 22.79 -8.47 -11.29
CA LEU A 46 21.70 -9.00 -10.46
C LEU A 46 21.47 -10.48 -10.80
N SER A 47 21.82 -11.35 -9.86
CA SER A 47 21.68 -12.80 -9.95
C SER A 47 20.85 -13.32 -8.80
N HIS A 48 19.80 -14.08 -9.11
CA HIS A 48 18.91 -14.68 -8.13
C HIS A 48 19.16 -16.20 -8.04
N PRO A 49 19.18 -16.80 -6.84
CA PRO A 49 19.27 -18.25 -6.68
C PRO A 49 17.94 -18.97 -6.97
N PHE A 50 16.93 -18.25 -7.44
CA PHE A 50 15.59 -18.73 -7.74
C PHE A 50 15.17 -18.34 -9.15
N LYS A 51 14.19 -19.07 -9.70
CA LYS A 51 13.56 -18.69 -10.96
C LYS A 51 12.70 -17.45 -10.72
N ALA A 52 13.01 -16.39 -11.44
CA ALA A 52 12.29 -15.13 -11.34
C ALA A 52 11.90 -14.66 -12.75
N GLU A 53 10.62 -14.37 -12.96
CA GLU A 53 10.14 -13.86 -14.23
C GLU A 53 10.53 -12.39 -14.38
N PHE A 54 11.04 -12.03 -15.56
CA PHE A 54 11.57 -10.68 -15.82
C PHE A 54 10.57 -9.58 -15.45
N ASN A 55 9.29 -9.77 -15.79
CA ASN A 55 8.23 -8.79 -15.55
C ASN A 55 7.73 -8.71 -14.10
N ASP A 56 8.38 -9.40 -13.15
CA ASP A 56 8.08 -9.30 -11.72
C ASP A 56 9.18 -8.57 -10.93
N HIS A 57 10.30 -8.20 -11.55
CA HIS A 57 11.41 -7.54 -10.85
C HIS A 57 11.17 -6.05 -10.72
N PHE A 58 10.36 -5.67 -9.75
CA PHE A 58 9.96 -4.30 -9.53
C PHE A 58 10.21 -3.92 -8.07
N GLU A 59 11.11 -2.96 -7.86
CA GLU A 59 11.40 -2.46 -6.53
C GLU A 59 10.21 -1.72 -5.92
N THR A 60 9.97 -1.95 -4.64
CA THR A 60 8.91 -1.24 -3.91
C THR A 60 9.30 0.23 -3.77
N SER A 61 8.46 1.11 -4.29
CA SER A 61 8.72 2.55 -4.29
C SER A 61 8.74 3.13 -2.86
N MET A 62 9.50 4.21 -2.67
CA MET A 62 9.53 4.94 -1.40
C MET A 62 8.14 5.48 -1.03
N GLU A 63 7.33 5.89 -2.00
CA GLU A 63 5.95 6.35 -1.80
C GLU A 63 5.08 5.24 -1.24
N ALA A 64 5.16 4.03 -1.81
CA ALA A 64 4.42 2.88 -1.31
C ALA A 64 4.82 2.54 0.13
N LEU A 65 6.11 2.60 0.45
CA LEU A 65 6.63 2.37 1.80
C LEU A 65 6.22 3.46 2.79
N ARG A 66 6.20 4.73 2.38
CA ARG A 66 5.73 5.87 3.22
C ARG A 66 4.29 5.69 3.66
N ASP A 67 3.43 5.18 2.80
CA ASP A 67 2.03 4.92 3.14
C ASP A 67 1.93 3.80 4.18
N ILE A 68 2.55 2.65 3.94
CA ILE A 68 2.48 1.53 4.89
C ILE A 68 3.29 1.78 6.18
N ALA A 69 4.27 2.68 6.16
CA ALA A 69 5.05 3.06 7.35
C ALA A 69 4.17 3.60 8.49
N VAL A 70 3.03 4.24 8.18
CA VAL A 70 2.06 4.66 9.22
C VAL A 70 1.53 3.45 9.99
N VAL A 71 1.17 2.38 9.28
CA VAL A 71 0.67 1.15 9.89
C VAL A 71 1.76 0.43 10.66
N VAL A 72 2.96 0.34 10.08
CA VAL A 72 4.14 -0.25 10.74
C VAL A 72 4.43 0.47 12.05
N GLU A 73 4.36 1.81 12.07
CA GLU A 73 4.56 2.60 13.28
C GLU A 73 3.51 2.29 14.35
N GLN A 74 2.23 2.26 13.98
CA GLN A 74 1.16 1.94 14.93
C GLN A 74 1.34 0.55 15.54
N LEU A 75 1.69 -0.45 14.73
CA LEU A 75 1.92 -1.80 15.23
C LEU A 75 3.19 -1.88 16.09
N ARG A 76 4.26 -1.17 15.69
CA ARG A 76 5.52 -1.06 16.44
C ARG A 76 5.29 -0.55 17.86
N LEU A 77 4.54 0.54 18.01
CA LEU A 77 4.23 1.11 19.31
C LEU A 77 3.39 0.17 20.19
N LEU A 78 2.57 -0.70 19.58
CA LEU A 78 1.74 -1.66 20.30
C LEU A 78 2.50 -2.95 20.70
N LEU A 79 3.39 -3.45 19.85
CA LEU A 79 4.13 -4.70 20.10
C LEU A 79 5.43 -4.48 20.88
N ARG A 80 6.08 -3.33 20.68
CA ARG A 80 7.40 -3.01 21.25
C ARG A 80 7.41 -1.64 21.93
N PRO A 81 6.50 -1.35 22.89
CA PRO A 81 6.36 -0.02 23.48
C PRO A 81 7.63 0.48 24.20
N SER A 82 8.41 -0.43 24.79
CA SER A 82 9.63 -0.08 25.55
C SER A 82 10.92 -0.16 24.72
N ALA A 83 10.87 -0.75 23.54
CA ALA A 83 12.04 -0.93 22.67
C ALA A 83 11.62 -0.95 21.19
N PRO A 84 11.01 0.14 20.67
CA PRO A 84 10.48 0.20 19.31
C PRO A 84 11.55 -0.07 18.24
N GLU A 85 12.81 0.23 18.52
CA GLU A 85 13.98 -0.08 17.68
C GLU A 85 14.18 -1.59 17.43
N ASN A 86 13.63 -2.44 18.29
CA ASN A 86 13.67 -3.89 18.12
C ASN A 86 12.57 -4.44 17.21
N PHE A 87 11.71 -3.58 16.64
CA PHE A 87 10.69 -4.01 15.71
C PHE A 87 11.29 -4.48 14.39
N VAL A 88 10.95 -5.71 13.99
CA VAL A 88 11.54 -6.37 12.81
C VAL A 88 10.51 -6.52 11.69
N VAL A 89 10.82 -5.93 10.54
CA VAL A 89 10.08 -6.15 9.29
C VAL A 89 10.74 -7.28 8.49
N TYR A 90 9.93 -8.20 7.97
CA TYR A 90 10.37 -9.23 7.04
C TYR A 90 9.82 -8.99 5.64
N ASP A 91 10.69 -8.88 4.64
CA ASP A 91 10.32 -8.82 3.22
C ASP A 91 10.91 -10.03 2.47
N PRO A 92 10.10 -11.07 2.18
CA PRO A 92 10.57 -12.32 1.58
C PRO A 92 10.93 -12.24 0.10
N TYR A 93 10.44 -11.26 -0.66
CA TYR A 93 10.62 -11.23 -2.12
C TYR A 93 11.72 -10.27 -2.50
N TYR A 94 12.87 -10.83 -2.89
CA TYR A 94 14.05 -10.06 -3.22
C TYR A 94 14.06 -9.55 -4.66
N CYS A 95 14.23 -8.23 -4.83
CA CYS A 95 14.47 -7.59 -6.13
C CYS A 95 15.95 -7.16 -6.23
N ALA A 96 16.30 -5.88 -6.04
CA ALA A 96 17.69 -5.42 -5.98
C ALA A 96 18.14 -5.08 -4.54
N GLY A 97 17.26 -5.21 -3.56
CA GLY A 97 17.55 -4.97 -2.14
C GLY A 97 17.39 -3.52 -1.69
N THR A 98 16.92 -2.61 -2.55
CA THR A 98 16.81 -1.18 -2.22
C THR A 98 15.81 -0.90 -1.10
N VAL A 99 14.84 -1.80 -0.90
CA VAL A 99 13.81 -1.70 0.13
C VAL A 99 14.40 -1.52 1.54
N VAL A 100 15.56 -2.13 1.83
CA VAL A 100 16.24 -2.01 3.14
C VAL A 100 16.66 -0.57 3.40
N ARG A 101 17.25 0.09 2.38
CA ARG A 101 17.64 1.51 2.47
C ARG A 101 16.41 2.39 2.68
N HIS A 102 15.31 2.10 2.00
CA HIS A 102 14.08 2.86 2.15
C HIS A 102 13.48 2.71 3.55
N TRP A 103 13.40 1.50 4.10
CA TRP A 103 12.94 1.27 5.45
C TRP A 103 13.82 1.96 6.51
N ASN A 104 15.14 1.91 6.34
CA ASN A 104 16.06 2.62 7.22
C ASN A 104 15.81 4.13 7.21
N ALA A 105 15.58 4.72 6.02
CA ALA A 105 15.24 6.13 5.88
C ALA A 105 13.87 6.49 6.52
N LEU A 106 12.97 5.52 6.64
CA LEU A 106 11.68 5.64 7.32
C LEU A 106 11.75 5.33 8.83
N GLY A 107 12.94 5.05 9.36
CA GLY A 107 13.16 4.82 10.80
C GLY A 107 12.93 3.38 11.26
N VAL A 108 12.84 2.42 10.33
CA VAL A 108 12.79 0.97 10.62
C VAL A 108 14.17 0.37 10.31
N GLN A 109 14.95 0.12 11.36
CA GLN A 109 16.36 -0.29 11.21
C GLN A 109 16.55 -1.80 11.04
N ARG A 110 15.61 -2.61 11.55
CA ARG A 110 15.70 -4.07 11.51
C ARG A 110 14.81 -4.63 10.42
N VAL A 111 15.41 -4.90 9.26
CA VAL A 111 14.74 -5.46 8.10
C VAL A 111 15.42 -6.76 7.71
N ILE A 112 14.66 -7.86 7.68
CA ILE A 112 15.10 -9.13 7.12
C ILE A 112 14.70 -9.15 5.64
N HIS A 113 15.70 -9.07 4.76
CA HIS A 113 15.50 -9.06 3.31
C HIS A 113 16.74 -9.67 2.63
N GLU A 114 16.65 -10.95 2.28
CA GLU A 114 17.77 -11.73 1.75
C GLU A 114 17.45 -12.22 0.35
N ASN A 115 18.46 -12.31 -0.52
CA ASN A 115 18.34 -12.86 -1.88
C ASN A 115 18.16 -14.38 -1.83
N ARG A 116 16.96 -14.82 -1.43
CA ARG A 116 16.60 -16.22 -1.18
C ARG A 116 15.28 -16.58 -1.85
N ASP A 117 15.13 -17.87 -2.12
CA ASP A 117 13.87 -18.40 -2.60
C ASP A 117 12.88 -18.56 -1.44
N PHE A 118 11.93 -17.62 -1.33
CA PHE A 118 10.92 -17.65 -0.27
C PHE A 118 10.15 -18.96 -0.21
N TYR A 119 9.75 -19.54 -1.35
CA TYR A 119 8.93 -20.75 -1.34
C TYR A 119 9.73 -21.98 -1.00
N LYS A 120 11.00 -22.03 -1.40
CA LYS A 120 11.92 -23.04 -0.93
C LYS A 120 12.10 -22.93 0.59
N ASP A 121 12.28 -21.72 1.12
CA ASP A 121 12.37 -21.49 2.56
C ASP A 121 11.10 -21.92 3.30
N VAL A 122 9.91 -21.71 2.72
CA VAL A 122 8.64 -22.23 3.26
C VAL A 122 8.64 -23.76 3.28
N ALA A 123 8.99 -24.41 2.16
CA ALA A 123 8.99 -25.86 2.04
C ALA A 123 10.01 -26.54 2.98
N GLU A 124 11.14 -25.90 3.22
CA GLU A 124 12.22 -26.39 4.07
C GLU A 124 12.10 -25.95 5.54
N GLY A 125 11.06 -25.16 5.90
CA GLY A 125 10.88 -24.65 7.26
C GLY A 125 11.97 -23.66 7.71
N LYS A 126 12.58 -22.94 6.75
CA LYS A 126 13.69 -21.99 6.94
C LYS A 126 13.27 -20.52 6.95
N VAL A 127 11.98 -20.23 6.85
CA VAL A 127 11.50 -18.86 6.96
C VAL A 127 11.86 -18.31 8.36
N PRO A 128 12.44 -17.10 8.46
CA PRO A 128 12.78 -16.50 9.75
C PRO A 128 11.59 -16.48 10.70
N LEU A 129 11.79 -16.95 11.93
CA LEU A 129 10.72 -16.96 12.94
C LEU A 129 10.70 -15.67 13.77
N ASP A 130 11.81 -14.95 13.86
CA ASP A 130 11.95 -13.73 14.67
C ASP A 130 11.68 -12.48 13.82
N TYR A 131 10.41 -12.26 13.51
CA TYR A 131 9.93 -11.01 12.91
C TYR A 131 8.55 -10.65 13.46
N ASP A 132 8.27 -9.35 13.55
CA ASP A 132 7.02 -8.81 14.08
C ASP A 132 5.95 -8.63 12.99
N MET A 133 6.36 -8.21 11.79
CA MET A 133 5.45 -8.03 10.66
C MET A 133 6.11 -8.38 9.32
N LEU A 134 5.39 -9.09 8.45
CA LEU A 134 5.79 -9.30 7.06
C LEU A 134 5.27 -8.14 6.22
N VAL A 135 6.15 -7.42 5.51
CA VAL A 135 5.75 -6.33 4.59
C VAL A 135 6.43 -6.54 3.26
N THR A 136 5.66 -6.65 2.16
CA THR A 136 6.24 -7.02 0.87
C THR A 136 5.44 -6.54 -0.35
N ASN A 137 6.11 -6.53 -1.52
CA ASN A 137 5.53 -6.36 -2.84
C ASN A 137 5.83 -7.64 -3.64
N PRO A 138 4.95 -8.67 -3.60
CA PRO A 138 5.25 -9.94 -4.22
C PRO A 138 5.21 -9.84 -5.75
N PRO A 139 5.80 -10.83 -6.47
CA PRO A 139 5.54 -11.03 -7.89
C PRO A 139 4.03 -11.09 -8.19
N PHE A 140 3.61 -10.49 -9.32
CA PHE A 140 2.19 -10.46 -9.70
C PHE A 140 1.84 -11.53 -10.74
N SER A 141 2.84 -12.20 -11.32
CA SER A 141 2.61 -13.31 -12.23
C SER A 141 2.22 -14.61 -11.50
N GLY A 142 1.78 -15.61 -12.29
CA GLY A 142 1.51 -16.96 -11.79
C GLY A 142 0.51 -17.03 -10.64
N ASP A 143 0.82 -17.85 -9.63
CA ASP A 143 0.04 -18.08 -8.43
C ASP A 143 0.66 -17.42 -7.17
N HIS A 144 1.61 -16.50 -7.38
CA HIS A 144 2.45 -15.96 -6.31
C HIS A 144 1.65 -15.30 -5.18
N ILE A 145 0.63 -14.52 -5.55
CA ILE A 145 -0.25 -13.81 -4.61
C ILE A 145 -1.08 -14.79 -3.77
N GLU A 146 -1.63 -15.83 -4.39
CA GLU A 146 -2.45 -16.85 -3.73
C GLU A 146 -1.61 -17.70 -2.77
N ARG A 147 -0.42 -18.14 -3.21
CA ARG A 147 0.53 -18.89 -2.38
C ARG A 147 1.04 -18.06 -1.20
N LEU A 148 1.35 -16.78 -1.42
CA LEU A 148 1.71 -15.87 -0.33
C LEU A 148 0.54 -15.78 0.66
N PHE A 149 -0.68 -15.53 0.20
CA PHE A 149 -1.83 -15.38 1.09
C PHE A 149 -2.09 -16.66 1.91
N GLY A 150 -1.95 -17.83 1.30
CA GLY A 150 -2.02 -19.11 2.00
C GLY A 150 -1.00 -19.22 3.13
N TYR A 151 0.25 -18.82 2.89
CA TYR A 151 1.29 -18.75 3.92
C TYR A 151 0.95 -17.75 5.03
N LEU A 152 0.45 -16.56 4.68
CA LEU A 152 0.11 -15.51 5.64
C LEU A 152 -1.01 -15.97 6.60
N VAL A 153 -2.05 -16.61 6.07
CA VAL A 153 -3.15 -17.18 6.87
C VAL A 153 -2.65 -18.31 7.77
N ALA A 154 -1.77 -19.19 7.26
CA ALA A 154 -1.23 -20.31 8.02
C ALA A 154 -0.36 -19.85 9.20
N THR A 155 0.48 -18.83 9.00
CA THR A 155 1.40 -18.32 10.04
C THR A 155 0.72 -17.44 11.07
N LYS A 156 -0.42 -16.82 10.75
CA LYS A 156 -1.18 -15.94 11.66
C LYS A 156 -0.35 -14.80 12.23
N LYS A 157 0.70 -14.38 11.52
CA LYS A 157 1.52 -13.21 11.87
C LYS A 157 1.00 -11.95 11.19
N PRO A 158 1.21 -10.76 11.78
CA PRO A 158 0.89 -9.50 11.13
C PRO A 158 1.53 -9.40 9.74
N PHE A 159 0.78 -8.87 8.78
CA PHE A 159 1.25 -8.74 7.41
C PHE A 159 0.70 -7.48 6.71
N ALA A 160 1.47 -7.03 5.72
CA ALA A 160 1.01 -6.15 4.67
C ALA A 160 1.62 -6.59 3.34
N PHE A 161 0.80 -6.72 2.30
CA PHE A 161 1.33 -7.00 0.97
C PHE A 161 0.71 -6.06 -0.07
N LEU A 162 1.54 -5.57 -0.98
CA LEU A 162 1.17 -4.63 -2.03
C LEU A 162 0.83 -5.38 -3.30
N VAL A 163 -0.42 -5.38 -3.72
CA VAL A 163 -0.85 -6.10 -4.94
C VAL A 163 -1.86 -5.26 -5.72
N PRO A 164 -2.16 -5.62 -6.99
CA PRO A 164 -3.18 -4.93 -7.76
C PRO A 164 -4.54 -4.94 -7.05
N ASP A 165 -5.27 -3.84 -7.14
CA ASP A 165 -6.58 -3.62 -6.50
C ASP A 165 -7.61 -4.69 -6.87
N TYR A 166 -7.59 -5.18 -8.12
CA TYR A 166 -8.45 -6.24 -8.61
C TYR A 166 -8.31 -7.57 -7.84
N THR A 167 -7.23 -7.76 -7.08
CA THR A 167 -7.03 -8.95 -6.23
C THR A 167 -8.17 -9.09 -5.22
N ALA A 168 -8.66 -7.99 -4.66
CA ALA A 168 -9.79 -8.00 -3.71
C ALA A 168 -11.13 -8.41 -4.36
N ALA A 169 -11.22 -8.38 -5.70
CA ALA A 169 -12.38 -8.85 -6.44
C ALA A 169 -12.30 -10.34 -6.84
N LYS A 170 -11.17 -11.02 -6.60
CA LYS A 170 -11.01 -12.44 -6.95
C LYS A 170 -11.79 -13.34 -5.99
N ASP A 171 -12.45 -14.35 -6.54
CA ASP A 171 -13.28 -15.28 -5.76
C ASP A 171 -12.46 -16.04 -4.72
N TRP A 172 -11.25 -16.49 -5.08
CA TRP A 172 -10.35 -17.18 -4.13
C TRP A 172 -10.02 -16.31 -2.93
N TYR A 173 -9.76 -15.00 -3.14
CA TYR A 173 -9.41 -14.08 -2.07
C TYR A 173 -10.63 -13.82 -1.16
N ARG A 174 -11.78 -13.54 -1.76
CA ARG A 174 -13.04 -13.32 -1.04
C ARG A 174 -13.45 -14.52 -0.21
N ALA A 175 -13.37 -15.73 -0.79
CA ALA A 175 -13.66 -16.97 -0.11
C ALA A 175 -12.70 -17.20 1.06
N ALA A 176 -11.41 -16.98 0.86
CA ALA A 176 -10.41 -17.15 1.90
C ALA A 176 -10.57 -16.13 3.05
N VAL A 177 -10.85 -14.85 2.75
CA VAL A 177 -11.14 -13.84 3.79
C VAL A 177 -12.36 -14.24 4.62
N ARG A 178 -13.47 -14.60 3.96
CA ARG A 178 -14.71 -15.02 4.65
C ARG A 178 -14.54 -16.30 5.48
N ARG A 179 -13.67 -17.20 5.02
CA ARG A 179 -13.39 -18.45 5.72
C ARG A 179 -12.51 -18.25 6.96
N HIS A 180 -11.54 -17.34 6.89
CA HIS A 180 -10.50 -17.25 7.92
C HIS A 180 -10.66 -16.08 8.88
N PHE A 181 -11.50 -15.10 8.58
CA PHE A 181 -11.62 -13.88 9.37
C PHE A 181 -13.08 -13.56 9.72
N THR A 182 -13.28 -12.88 10.84
CA THR A 182 -14.59 -12.31 11.18
C THR A 182 -14.79 -11.03 10.38
N LEU A 183 -16.02 -10.82 9.89
CA LEU A 183 -16.39 -9.58 9.21
C LEU A 183 -16.07 -8.36 10.07
N ALA A 184 -15.62 -7.30 9.42
CA ALA A 184 -15.45 -6.01 10.05
C ALA A 184 -16.82 -5.55 10.59
N PRO A 185 -16.88 -4.92 11.78
CA PRO A 185 -18.10 -4.31 12.25
C PRO A 185 -18.59 -3.33 11.17
N SER A 186 -19.86 -3.41 10.79
CA SER A 186 -20.46 -2.44 9.89
C SER A 186 -20.13 -1.05 10.41
N SER A 187 -19.61 -0.18 9.55
CA SER A 187 -19.23 1.20 9.86
C SER A 187 -20.47 2.03 10.22
N GLY A 188 -21.13 1.71 11.33
CA GLY A 188 -22.32 2.40 11.83
C GLY A 188 -21.98 3.84 12.17
N LYS A 189 -22.85 4.78 11.75
CA LYS A 189 -22.88 6.22 12.06
C LYS A 189 -21.68 6.71 12.91
N GLY A 190 -20.55 6.96 12.26
CA GLY A 190 -19.35 7.42 12.97
C GLY A 190 -18.05 7.35 12.18
N ASP A 191 -18.05 6.71 11.00
CA ASP A 191 -16.85 6.73 10.16
C ASP A 191 -16.59 8.16 9.66
N ILE A 192 -15.58 8.78 10.24
CA ILE A 192 -15.12 10.14 9.97
C ILE A 192 -14.76 10.32 8.48
N ASN A 193 -14.48 9.21 7.80
CA ASN A 193 -14.08 9.15 6.39
C ASN A 193 -15.18 8.64 5.45
N ALA A 194 -16.39 8.32 5.94
CA ALA A 194 -17.48 7.91 5.05
C ALA A 194 -17.71 9.03 3.99
N PRO A 195 -17.78 8.68 2.69
CA PRO A 195 -18.10 9.66 1.65
C PRO A 195 -19.36 10.42 2.05
N ARG A 196 -19.36 11.76 1.96
CA ARG A 196 -20.52 12.59 2.36
C ARG A 196 -21.84 12.15 1.72
N HIS A 197 -21.79 11.45 0.59
CA HIS A 197 -22.95 10.90 -0.11
C HIS A 197 -23.60 9.68 0.56
N ALA A 198 -22.89 8.99 1.46
CA ALA A 198 -23.40 7.83 2.19
C ALA A 198 -24.01 8.20 3.57
N ARG A 199 -24.00 9.47 3.96
CA ARG A 199 -24.62 9.89 5.23
C ARG A 199 -26.13 10.02 5.01
N PRO A 200 -26.98 9.17 5.62
CA PRO A 200 -28.42 9.37 5.56
C PRO A 200 -28.74 10.77 6.11
N LYS A 201 -29.48 11.57 5.34
CA LYS A 201 -30.03 12.85 5.81
C LYS A 201 -31.00 12.53 6.95
N ALA A 202 -30.50 12.55 8.18
CA ALA A 202 -31.38 12.50 9.34
C ALA A 202 -32.26 13.75 9.29
N PRO A 203 -33.60 13.63 9.37
CA PRO A 203 -34.45 14.79 9.55
C PRO A 203 -34.03 15.50 10.83
N ALA A 204 -33.98 16.83 10.81
CA ALA A 204 -33.55 17.67 11.93
C ALA A 204 -34.41 17.51 13.21
N ALA A 205 -35.45 16.66 13.18
CA ALA A 205 -36.41 16.45 14.25
C ALA A 205 -36.06 15.35 15.26
N ALA A 206 -34.89 14.69 15.18
CA ALA A 206 -34.56 13.54 16.04
C ALA A 206 -33.36 13.74 16.96
N LEU A 207 -33.10 14.97 17.42
CA LEU A 207 -32.25 15.23 18.58
C LEU A 207 -33.14 15.31 19.82
N GLN A 208 -33.64 14.15 20.29
CA GLN A 208 -34.15 14.09 21.66
C GLN A 208 -32.96 13.99 22.62
N PRO A 209 -32.92 14.81 23.68
CA PRO A 209 -31.86 14.75 24.67
C PRO A 209 -31.82 13.38 25.36
N PRO A 210 -30.62 12.95 25.81
CA PRO A 210 -30.44 11.67 26.47
C PRO A 210 -31.31 11.52 27.72
N PRO A 211 -31.69 10.28 28.08
CA PRO A 211 -32.75 9.97 29.04
C PRO A 211 -32.51 10.46 30.47
N PHE A 212 -31.28 10.87 30.84
CA PHE A 212 -30.99 11.43 32.17
C PHE A 212 -31.51 12.87 32.37
N LEU A 213 -32.04 13.53 31.34
CA LEU A 213 -32.66 14.86 31.42
C LEU A 213 -34.20 14.81 31.44
N ARG A 214 -34.80 13.62 31.54
CA ARG A 214 -36.26 13.48 31.69
C ARG A 214 -36.61 13.41 33.18
N LEU A 215 -37.31 14.42 33.68
CA LEU A 215 -37.99 14.36 34.96
C LEU A 215 -39.25 13.50 34.77
N ASP A 216 -39.23 12.29 35.30
CA ASP A 216 -40.36 11.37 35.23
C ASP A 216 -41.48 11.78 36.20
N PRO A 217 -42.76 11.81 35.76
CA PRO A 217 -43.90 11.73 36.67
C PRO A 217 -44.20 10.26 37.07
N PRO A 218 -44.84 10.04 38.23
CA PRO A 218 -44.93 8.74 38.88
C PRO A 218 -45.83 7.73 38.15
N ALA A 219 -45.46 6.46 38.36
CA ALA A 219 -45.94 5.25 37.73
C ALA A 219 -47.44 4.97 37.88
N SER A 220 -47.99 4.29 36.88
CA SER A 220 -49.16 3.42 37.04
C SER A 220 -48.93 2.09 36.33
N THR A 221 -49.42 1.06 37.01
CA THR A 221 -49.22 -0.38 36.86
C THR A 221 -50.17 -0.99 35.80
N ASP A 222 -49.71 -2.06 35.15
CA ASP A 222 -50.40 -3.36 34.95
C ASP A 222 -50.38 -3.96 33.52
N LYS A 223 -50.34 -5.31 33.55
CA LYS A 223 -50.69 -6.37 32.57
C LYS A 223 -49.52 -6.93 31.72
N ILE A 224 -49.05 -8.17 31.90
CA ILE A 224 -49.64 -9.55 31.82
C ILE A 224 -49.68 -10.11 30.37
N LEU A 225 -48.87 -11.17 30.16
CA LEU A 225 -48.90 -12.32 29.20
C LEU A 225 -48.93 -12.00 27.68
N ASP A 226 -48.31 -12.74 26.76
CA ASP A 226 -48.40 -14.19 26.57
C ASP A 226 -47.31 -14.76 25.61
N ALA A 227 -47.22 -16.10 25.56
CA ALA A 227 -46.26 -16.95 24.86
C ALA A 227 -46.35 -16.97 23.32
N THR A 228 -45.27 -17.39 22.62
CA THR A 228 -45.21 -18.67 21.86
C THR A 228 -43.93 -18.82 21.02
N SER A 229 -43.38 -20.03 21.08
CA SER A 229 -42.23 -20.56 20.34
C SER A 229 -42.56 -20.84 18.87
N THR A 230 -41.55 -20.87 18.01
CA THR A 230 -41.50 -21.86 16.91
C THR A 230 -40.05 -22.08 16.47
N ASN A 231 -39.50 -23.23 16.86
CA ASN A 231 -38.28 -23.81 16.33
C ASN A 231 -38.57 -24.36 14.93
N LYS A 232 -37.65 -24.12 13.98
CA LYS A 232 -37.62 -24.81 12.70
C LYS A 232 -36.19 -25.33 12.50
N GLU A 233 -36.04 -26.63 12.71
CA GLU A 233 -34.83 -27.39 12.43
C GLU A 233 -34.77 -27.62 10.91
N GLU A 234 -33.71 -27.15 10.26
CA GLU A 234 -33.33 -27.55 8.90
C GLU A 234 -32.05 -28.38 8.99
N GLU A 235 -32.21 -29.68 8.74
CA GLU A 235 -31.15 -30.65 8.46
C GLU A 235 -30.41 -30.26 7.17
N THR A 236 -29.11 -29.96 7.30
CA THR A 236 -28.19 -29.96 6.15
C THR A 236 -26.92 -30.74 6.50
N ASP A 237 -26.86 -31.93 5.91
CA ASP A 237 -25.71 -32.62 5.32
C ASP A 237 -24.31 -32.33 5.92
N THR A 238 -23.91 -33.17 6.89
CA THR A 238 -22.61 -33.13 7.57
C THR A 238 -21.54 -33.90 6.80
N CYS A 239 -20.99 -33.29 5.75
CA CYS A 239 -19.69 -33.68 5.21
C CYS A 239 -18.58 -32.86 5.89
N GLY A 240 -18.09 -33.30 7.05
CA GLY A 240 -16.74 -33.00 7.58
C GLY A 240 -16.27 -31.54 7.55
N GLY A 241 -17.17 -30.57 7.67
CA GLY A 241 -16.87 -29.14 7.70
C GLY A 241 -16.46 -28.73 9.11
N GLY A 242 -15.21 -29.00 9.50
CA GLY A 242 -14.64 -28.34 10.68
C GLY A 242 -14.71 -26.83 10.46
N GLU A 243 -15.64 -26.17 11.15
CA GLU A 243 -15.81 -24.72 11.09
C GLU A 243 -14.48 -24.08 11.50
N ALA A 244 -13.78 -23.51 10.52
CA ALA A 244 -12.45 -22.97 10.75
C ALA A 244 -12.61 -21.75 11.66
N VAL A 245 -12.17 -21.88 12.92
CA VAL A 245 -12.23 -20.79 13.90
C VAL A 245 -11.53 -19.57 13.30
N PRO A 246 -12.23 -18.42 13.15
CA PRO A 246 -11.64 -17.22 12.58
C PRO A 246 -10.39 -16.77 13.36
N ILE A 247 -9.36 -16.34 12.65
CA ILE A 247 -8.08 -15.94 13.26
C ILE A 247 -8.09 -14.49 13.79
N GLY A 248 -9.11 -13.72 13.45
CA GLY A 248 -9.33 -12.34 13.90
C GLY A 248 -10.24 -11.58 12.94
N THR A 249 -10.36 -10.27 13.15
CA THR A 249 -11.08 -9.40 12.23
C THR A 249 -10.41 -9.39 10.85
N GLU A 250 -11.20 -9.27 9.81
CA GLU A 250 -10.73 -9.24 8.43
C GLU A 250 -9.75 -8.08 8.15
N PRO A 251 -8.93 -8.22 7.08
CA PRO A 251 -7.98 -7.19 6.67
C PRO A 251 -8.62 -5.82 6.40
N PHE A 252 -7.81 -4.78 6.52
CA PHE A 252 -8.10 -3.45 6.00
C PHE A 252 -7.14 -3.10 4.87
N TYR A 253 -7.45 -2.04 4.13
CA TYR A 253 -6.79 -1.70 2.88
C TYR A 253 -6.35 -0.25 2.89
N LEU A 254 -5.13 0.01 2.45
CA LEU A 254 -4.65 1.37 2.16
C LEU A 254 -4.74 1.59 0.66
N ILE A 255 -5.71 2.41 0.25
CA ILE A 255 -5.92 2.72 -1.16
C ILE A 255 -5.17 4.01 -1.49
N PRO A 256 -4.10 3.96 -2.29
CA PRO A 256 -3.38 5.17 -2.64
C PRO A 256 -4.23 6.04 -3.58
N ARG A 257 -4.07 7.36 -3.41
CA ARG A 257 -4.72 8.36 -4.27
C ARG A 257 -4.01 8.56 -5.60
N CYS A 258 -2.71 8.28 -5.63
CA CYS A 258 -1.90 8.22 -6.84
C CYS A 258 -1.51 6.77 -7.10
N ARG A 259 -1.13 6.43 -8.33
CA ARG A 259 -0.54 5.10 -8.58
C ARG A 259 0.87 5.09 -8.00
N TYR A 260 1.26 3.94 -7.47
CA TYR A 260 2.68 3.68 -7.22
C TYR A 260 3.37 3.40 -8.55
N ASP A 261 4.50 4.04 -8.74
CA ASP A 261 5.40 3.76 -9.84
C ASP A 261 6.47 2.79 -9.35
N PHE A 262 6.72 1.75 -10.13
CA PHE A 262 7.68 0.72 -9.80
C PHE A 262 8.84 0.78 -10.78
N ARG A 263 10.07 0.69 -10.28
CA ARG A 263 11.27 0.70 -11.12
C ARG A 263 11.79 -0.71 -11.29
N HIS A 264 12.03 -1.09 -12.54
CA HIS A 264 12.75 -2.31 -12.85
C HIS A 264 14.26 -2.04 -12.75
N PRO A 265 15.06 -2.89 -12.07
CA PRO A 265 16.50 -2.65 -11.91
C PRO A 265 17.28 -2.51 -13.22
N LYS A 266 16.79 -3.13 -14.31
CA LYS A 266 17.38 -3.00 -15.65
C LYS A 266 16.83 -1.85 -16.48
N GLY A 267 16.13 -0.89 -15.87
CA GLY A 267 15.51 0.25 -16.57
C GLY A 267 14.40 -0.14 -17.56
N ALA A 268 13.86 -1.35 -17.45
CA ALA A 268 12.79 -1.84 -18.30
C ALA A 268 11.41 -1.49 -17.73
N GLY A 269 10.38 -1.50 -18.57
CA GLY A 269 9.01 -1.21 -18.17
C GLY A 269 8.53 0.16 -18.65
N ASN A 270 7.35 0.55 -18.18
CA ASN A 270 6.78 1.86 -18.49
C ASN A 270 7.02 2.81 -17.32
N ASP A 271 7.04 4.11 -17.61
CA ASP A 271 7.15 5.17 -16.59
C ASP A 271 6.10 5.04 -15.49
N HIS A 272 4.95 4.41 -15.80
CA HIS A 272 3.86 4.20 -14.87
C HIS A 272 3.36 2.76 -14.83
N SER A 273 2.96 2.33 -13.63
CA SER A 273 2.32 1.04 -13.44
C SER A 273 1.01 0.93 -14.23
N HIS A 274 0.84 -0.19 -14.93
CA HIS A 274 -0.38 -0.52 -15.68
C HIS A 274 -1.57 -0.90 -14.80
N PHE A 275 -1.32 -1.08 -13.51
CA PHE A 275 -2.31 -1.48 -12.51
C PHE A 275 -2.31 -0.45 -11.38
N ARG A 276 -3.47 -0.28 -10.76
CA ARG A 276 -3.54 0.40 -9.47
C ARG A 276 -3.27 -0.66 -8.41
N SER A 277 -2.25 -0.45 -7.58
CA SER A 277 -1.95 -1.32 -6.46
C SER A 277 -2.46 -0.70 -5.16
N MET A 278 -2.73 -1.53 -4.16
CA MET A 278 -3.10 -1.09 -2.82
C MET A 278 -2.53 -2.05 -1.79
N TRP A 279 -2.36 -1.59 -0.55
CA TRP A 279 -1.89 -2.45 0.54
C TRP A 279 -3.04 -3.25 1.13
N PHE A 280 -2.81 -4.55 1.30
CA PHE A 280 -3.68 -5.49 1.98
C PHE A 280 -3.08 -5.74 3.36
N VAL A 281 -3.72 -5.28 4.43
CA VAL A 281 -3.12 -5.21 5.76
C VAL A 281 -3.92 -5.98 6.79
N TRP A 282 -3.24 -6.81 7.57
CA TRP A 282 -3.80 -7.43 8.76
C TRP A 282 -2.78 -7.38 9.89
N ALA A 283 -3.15 -6.82 11.04
CA ALA A 283 -2.24 -6.61 12.17
C ALA A 283 -2.48 -7.60 13.32
N GLY A 284 -2.92 -8.82 13.00
CA GLY A 284 -3.23 -9.82 14.00
C GLY A 284 -4.41 -9.44 14.88
N ARG A 285 -4.31 -9.75 16.18
CA ARG A 285 -5.27 -9.33 17.22
C ARG A 285 -5.33 -7.81 17.41
N ARG A 286 -4.37 -7.05 16.86
CA ARG A 286 -4.28 -5.58 16.96
C ARG A 286 -4.83 -4.86 15.74
N THR A 287 -5.48 -5.58 14.82
CA THR A 287 -6.00 -5.01 13.55
C THR A 287 -6.88 -3.79 13.78
N THR A 288 -7.80 -3.84 14.75
CA THR A 288 -8.72 -2.73 15.03
C THR A 288 -7.98 -1.51 15.62
N GLU A 289 -7.05 -1.71 16.55
CA GLU A 289 -6.27 -0.63 17.17
C GLU A 289 -5.35 0.04 16.15
N VAL A 290 -4.65 -0.74 15.33
CA VAL A 290 -3.76 -0.25 14.27
C VAL A 290 -4.55 0.50 13.21
N LEU A 291 -5.69 -0.03 12.77
CA LEU A 291 -6.60 0.64 11.84
C LEU A 291 -7.03 2.01 12.36
N ARG A 292 -7.46 2.09 13.62
CA ARG A 292 -7.88 3.34 14.25
C ARG A 292 -6.73 4.34 14.32
N GLY A 293 -5.55 3.88 14.75
CA GLY A 293 -4.34 4.70 14.80
C GLY A 293 -3.95 5.24 13.43
N ALA A 294 -3.98 4.39 12.40
CA ALA A 294 -3.70 4.77 11.03
C ALA A 294 -4.69 5.81 10.50
N LYS A 295 -6.01 5.61 10.71
CA LYS A 295 -7.04 6.59 10.33
C LYS A 295 -6.80 7.97 10.97
N VAL A 296 -6.44 8.01 12.26
CA VAL A 296 -6.15 9.26 12.98
C VAL A 296 -4.90 9.93 12.41
N GLU A 297 -3.83 9.16 12.19
CA GLU A 297 -2.56 9.69 11.69
C GLU A 297 -2.67 10.21 10.26
N PHE A 298 -3.34 9.49 9.36
CA PHE A 298 -3.60 9.98 8.01
C PHE A 298 -4.47 11.24 8.01
N ALA A 299 -5.50 11.31 8.88
CA ALA A 299 -6.31 12.52 9.02
C ALA A 299 -5.49 13.71 9.55
N ARG A 300 -4.56 13.47 10.48
CA ARG A 300 -3.62 14.49 10.98
C ARG A 300 -2.72 14.99 9.85
N ARG A 301 -2.04 14.09 9.13
CA ARG A 301 -1.18 14.43 7.98
C ARG A 301 -1.94 15.13 6.86
N GLN A 302 -3.19 14.73 6.60
CA GLN A 302 -4.01 15.38 5.58
C GLN A 302 -4.29 16.85 5.94
N ARG A 303 -4.53 17.17 7.22
CA ARG A 303 -4.70 18.57 7.67
C ARG A 303 -3.43 19.39 7.49
N GLU A 304 -2.28 18.78 7.75
CA GLU A 304 -0.97 19.42 7.59
C GLU A 304 -0.59 19.61 6.11
N ALA A 305 -0.89 18.62 5.27
CA ALA A 305 -0.53 18.56 3.86
C ALA A 305 -1.41 19.42 2.93
N LEU A 306 -2.46 20.08 3.46
CA LEU A 306 -3.25 21.06 2.69
C LEU A 306 -2.38 22.18 2.08
N THR A 307 -1.19 22.41 2.63
CA THR A 307 -0.18 23.32 2.09
C THR A 307 0.78 22.68 1.10
N GLN A 308 0.97 21.36 1.12
CA GLN A 308 2.03 20.63 0.38
C GLN A 308 1.52 19.75 -0.78
N ARG A 309 0.21 19.71 -1.04
CA ARG A 309 -0.43 18.91 -2.12
C ARG A 309 -0.09 17.41 -2.08
N GLN A 310 0.35 16.88 -0.95
CA GLN A 310 0.63 15.45 -0.81
C GLN A 310 -0.69 14.69 -0.62
N ALA A 311 -0.96 13.74 -1.50
CA ALA A 311 -2.17 12.93 -1.43
C ALA A 311 -1.98 11.78 -0.42
N MET A 312 -2.85 11.69 0.58
CA MET A 312 -2.84 10.61 1.58
C MET A 312 -3.70 9.44 1.10
N PRO A 313 -3.35 8.18 1.42
CA PRO A 313 -4.18 7.03 1.08
C PRO A 313 -5.49 7.06 1.86
N ASP A 314 -6.54 6.50 1.26
CA ASP A 314 -7.78 6.21 1.97
C ASP A 314 -7.62 4.89 2.75
N VAL A 315 -8.26 4.78 3.92
CA VAL A 315 -8.19 3.59 4.77
C VAL A 315 -9.57 2.95 4.88
N VAL A 316 -9.71 1.73 4.37
CA VAL A 316 -10.99 1.02 4.25
C VAL A 316 -10.92 -0.31 4.98
N HIS A 317 -11.92 -0.64 5.79
CA HIS A 317 -11.93 -1.87 6.58
C HIS A 317 -12.91 -2.89 6.01
N GLY A 318 -12.40 -4.03 5.58
CA GLY A 318 -13.23 -5.14 5.13
C GLY A 318 -13.62 -5.10 3.66
N LEU A 319 -14.01 -6.26 3.15
CA LEU A 319 -14.37 -6.45 1.74
C LEU A 319 -15.63 -5.67 1.36
N ASP A 320 -16.60 -5.58 2.26
CA ASP A 320 -17.88 -4.91 2.00
C ASP A 320 -17.66 -3.40 1.84
N ALA A 321 -16.87 -2.77 2.71
CA ALA A 321 -16.54 -1.35 2.60
C ALA A 321 -15.73 -1.03 1.32
N LEU A 322 -14.86 -1.94 0.87
CA LEU A 322 -14.18 -1.80 -0.43
C LEU A 322 -15.16 -1.80 -1.60
N ALA A 323 -16.17 -2.69 -1.55
CA ALA A 323 -17.18 -2.81 -2.58
C ALA A 323 -18.11 -1.59 -2.61
N GLU A 324 -18.59 -1.15 -1.45
CA GLU A 324 -19.44 0.03 -1.28
C GLU A 324 -18.73 1.32 -1.71
N GLY A 325 -17.44 1.45 -1.41
CA GLY A 325 -16.63 2.60 -1.80
C GLY A 325 -16.23 2.63 -3.28
N HIS A 326 -16.59 1.60 -4.06
CA HIS A 326 -16.19 1.43 -5.47
C HIS A 326 -14.67 1.54 -5.68
N TYR A 327 -13.89 1.12 -4.69
CA TYR A 327 -12.43 1.19 -4.74
C TYR A 327 -11.81 0.16 -5.68
N VAL A 328 -12.51 -0.95 -5.89
CA VAL A 328 -12.09 -2.05 -6.76
C VAL A 328 -12.99 -2.07 -7.99
N GLN A 329 -12.38 -2.03 -9.18
CA GLN A 329 -13.13 -2.16 -10.42
C GLN A 329 -13.62 -3.61 -10.57
N SER A 330 -14.91 -3.83 -10.39
CA SER A 330 -15.58 -5.13 -10.58
C SER A 330 -15.76 -5.53 -12.05
N GLY A 331 -15.27 -4.73 -13.00
CA GLY A 331 -15.37 -5.01 -14.43
C GLY A 331 -14.27 -5.94 -14.92
N LEU A 332 -14.66 -6.94 -15.73
CA LEU A 332 -13.73 -7.69 -16.58
C LEU A 332 -12.96 -6.69 -17.45
N ARG A 333 -11.69 -6.42 -17.11
CA ARG A 333 -10.82 -5.59 -17.94
C ARG A 333 -10.83 -6.21 -19.34
N PRO A 334 -11.27 -5.50 -20.40
CA PRO A 334 -11.27 -6.06 -21.73
C PRO A 334 -9.85 -6.52 -22.07
N ASN A 335 -9.72 -7.71 -22.68
CA ASN A 335 -8.43 -8.24 -23.14
C ASN A 335 -7.69 -7.14 -23.97
N PRO A 336 -6.34 -7.03 -23.86
CA PRO A 336 -5.52 -6.13 -24.69
C PRO A 336 -5.99 -5.93 -26.13
N GLN A 337 -6.37 -7.00 -26.84
CA GLN A 337 -6.87 -6.92 -28.22
C GLN A 337 -8.22 -6.18 -28.33
N ARG A 338 -9.14 -6.39 -27.38
CA ARG A 338 -10.42 -5.66 -27.32
C ARG A 338 -10.17 -4.17 -27.01
N ARG A 339 -9.19 -3.85 -26.16
CA ARG A 339 -8.79 -2.45 -25.90
C ARG A 339 -8.19 -1.79 -27.13
N ALA A 340 -7.35 -2.51 -27.88
CA ALA A 340 -6.80 -2.02 -29.13
C ALA A 340 -7.91 -1.75 -30.16
N ARG A 341 -8.86 -2.68 -30.34
CA ARG A 341 -10.01 -2.48 -31.25
C ARG A 341 -10.90 -1.31 -30.83
N GLN A 342 -11.18 -1.14 -29.53
CA GLN A 342 -11.98 -0.01 -29.03
C GLN A 342 -11.29 1.35 -29.23
N ARG A 343 -9.95 1.39 -29.30
CA ARG A 343 -9.20 2.62 -29.63
C ARG A 343 -9.25 2.96 -31.12
N HIS A 344 -9.31 1.95 -31.99
CA HIS A 344 -9.31 2.15 -33.44
C HIS A 344 -10.71 2.30 -34.05
N GLY A 345 -11.76 1.89 -33.34
CA GLY A 345 -13.16 1.98 -33.79
C GLY A 345 -13.87 3.30 -33.45
N ARG A 346 -13.15 4.34 -33.03
CA ARG A 346 -13.69 5.68 -32.75
C ARG A 346 -13.17 6.76 -33.72
N GLY A 347 -12.57 6.34 -34.84
CA GLY A 347 -12.17 7.22 -35.94
C GLY A 347 -13.32 7.49 -36.89
#